data_AF-A0A920DXT3-F1
#
_entry.id   AF-A0A920DXT3-F1
#
_cell.length_a   1.000
_cell.length_b   1.000
_cell.length_c   1.000
_cell.angle_alpha   90.00
_cell.angle_beta   90.00
_cell.angle_gamma   90.00
#
_symmetry.space_group_name_H-M   'P 1'
#
loop_
_entity.id
_entity.type
_entity.pdbx_description
1 polymer ?
#
loop_
_entity_poly.entity_id
_entity_poly.type
_entity_poly.pdbx_seq_one_letter_code
_entity_poly.pdbx_strand_id
1 'polypeptide(L)'
;MKYLLLFTILISFNGVMADNHRSDRALWVAKLKLDLAKLKGPPLLADLEAKRTNRIADLDLLINSGKYEGKKLDRLISMREKVLNTELPSQEEINLRHQKRIKMMDQKLKDPMMRDRKRMQNKKTKE
;
A
#
# COMPACT_ATOMS: atom_id res chain seq x y z
N MET A 1 8.91 -50.14 -4.63
CA MET A 1 9.77 -49.34 -5.53
C MET A 1 9.07 -48.73 -6.75
N LYS A 2 7.73 -48.78 -6.90
CA LYS A 2 7.04 -48.18 -8.09
C LYS A 2 6.67 -46.70 -7.94
N TYR A 3 6.51 -46.20 -6.72
CA TYR A 3 6.08 -44.82 -6.44
C TYR A 3 7.23 -43.82 -6.24
N LEU A 4 8.48 -44.30 -6.21
CA LEU A 4 9.65 -43.47 -5.94
C LEU A 4 9.95 -42.52 -7.13
N LEU A 5 9.66 -42.97 -8.36
CA LEU A 5 9.77 -42.15 -9.58
C LEU A 5 8.71 -41.04 -9.66
N LEU A 6 7.53 -41.22 -9.06
CA LEU A 6 6.49 -40.18 -9.03
C LEU A 6 6.85 -39.02 -8.09
N PHE A 7 7.54 -39.33 -6.98
CA PHE A 7 8.02 -38.32 -6.04
C PHE A 7 9.13 -37.45 -6.64
N THR A 8 10.02 -38.02 -7.46
CA THR A 8 11.08 -37.25 -8.13
C THR A 8 10.54 -36.27 -9.17
N ILE A 9 9.44 -36.61 -9.85
CA ILE A 9 8.79 -35.72 -10.82
C ILE A 9 8.16 -34.51 -10.12
N LEU A 10 7.50 -34.71 -8.98
CA LEU A 10 6.91 -33.63 -8.18
C LEU A 10 7.96 -32.68 -7.57
N ILE A 11 9.15 -33.16 -7.22
CA ILE A 11 10.24 -32.32 -6.70
C ILE A 11 10.87 -31.50 -7.84
N SER A 12 11.01 -32.08 -9.04
CA SER A 12 11.57 -31.35 -10.21
C SER A 12 10.70 -30.19 -10.71
N PHE A 13 9.39 -30.20 -10.48
CA PHE A 13 8.50 -29.09 -10.87
C PHE A 13 8.68 -27.82 -10.02
N ASN A 14 9.15 -27.96 -8.78
CA ASN A 14 9.37 -26.81 -7.89
C ASN A 14 10.70 -26.07 -8.18
N GLY A 15 11.60 -26.66 -8.96
CA GLY A 15 12.96 -26.15 -9.15
C GLY A 15 13.15 -25.08 -10.24
N VAL A 16 12.15 -24.80 -11.08
CA VAL A 16 12.35 -23.97 -12.30
C VAL A 16 11.68 -22.58 -12.24
N MET A 17 11.06 -22.19 -11.12
CA MET A 17 10.30 -20.92 -11.03
C MET A 17 10.92 -19.88 -10.08
N ALA A 18 12.23 -19.96 -9.79
CA ALA A 18 12.82 -19.22 -8.68
C ALA A 18 13.27 -17.77 -8.96
N ASP A 19 13.57 -17.34 -10.20
CA ASP A 19 14.33 -16.08 -10.35
C ASP A 19 13.77 -14.99 -11.27
N ASN A 20 12.74 -15.26 -12.09
CA ASN A 20 12.23 -14.28 -13.08
C ASN A 20 10.89 -13.60 -12.74
N HIS A 21 10.21 -13.96 -11.64
CA HIS A 21 8.81 -13.52 -11.38
C HIS A 21 8.63 -12.35 -10.42
N ARG A 22 9.69 -11.85 -9.77
CA ARG A 22 9.56 -10.80 -8.73
C ARG A 22 9.07 -9.47 -9.30
N SER A 23 9.54 -9.09 -10.49
CA SER A 23 9.14 -7.86 -11.19
C SER A 23 7.71 -7.95 -11.75
N ASP A 24 7.33 -9.10 -12.31
CA ASP A 24 5.98 -9.37 -12.82
C ASP A 24 4.92 -9.35 -11.71
N ARG A 25 5.25 -9.92 -10.54
CA ARG A 25 4.40 -9.83 -9.36
C ARG A 25 4.23 -8.38 -8.90
N ALA A 26 5.29 -7.58 -8.92
CA ALA A 26 5.22 -6.17 -8.53
C ALA A 26 4.32 -5.34 -9.48
N LEU A 27 4.43 -5.57 -10.78
CA LEU A 27 3.56 -4.92 -11.78
C LEU A 27 2.10 -5.35 -11.62
N TRP A 28 1.85 -6.64 -11.38
CA TRP A 28 0.50 -7.16 -11.15
C TRP A 28 -0.13 -6.56 -9.89
N VAL A 29 0.61 -6.51 -8.78
CA VAL A 29 0.16 -5.86 -7.53
C VAL A 29 -0.08 -4.36 -7.75
N ALA A 30 0.77 -3.67 -8.51
CA ALA A 30 0.57 -2.26 -8.82
C ALA A 30 -0.69 -2.02 -9.66
N LYS A 31 -0.98 -2.90 -10.63
CA LYS A 31 -2.21 -2.87 -11.42
C LYS A 31 -3.44 -3.11 -10.53
N LEU A 32 -3.43 -4.13 -9.68
CA LEU A 32 -4.51 -4.39 -8.73
C LEU A 32 -4.75 -3.21 -7.78
N LYS A 33 -3.69 -2.56 -7.29
CA LYS A 33 -3.82 -1.36 -6.46
C LYS A 33 -4.46 -0.20 -7.22
N LEU A 34 -4.13 -0.04 -8.50
CA LEU A 34 -4.75 0.96 -9.36
C LEU A 34 -6.23 0.66 -9.59
N ASP A 35 -6.55 -0.58 -9.97
CA ASP A 35 -7.93 -1.01 -10.24
C ASP A 35 -8.80 -0.92 -8.98
N LEU A 36 -8.26 -1.31 -7.82
CA LEU A 36 -8.92 -1.16 -6.53
C LEU A 36 -9.16 0.31 -6.19
N ALA A 37 -8.19 1.19 -6.45
CA ALA A 37 -8.35 2.62 -6.20
C ALA A 37 -9.42 3.24 -7.12
N LYS A 38 -9.47 2.84 -8.40
CA LYS A 38 -10.53 3.25 -9.33
C LYS A 38 -11.92 2.76 -8.88
N LEU A 39 -12.00 1.51 -8.42
CA LEU A 39 -13.25 0.90 -7.96
C LEU A 39 -13.78 1.55 -6.67
N LYS A 40 -12.89 1.83 -5.71
CA LYS A 40 -13.28 2.43 -4.42
C LYS A 40 -13.63 3.92 -4.55
N GLY A 41 -13.04 4.62 -5.53
CA GLY A 41 -13.21 6.06 -5.70
C GLY A 41 -12.53 6.90 -4.61
N PRO A 42 -12.73 8.24 -4.65
CA PRO A 42 -12.26 9.13 -3.61
C PRO A 42 -13.02 8.89 -2.29
N PRO A 43 -12.35 9.04 -1.13
CA PRO A 43 -13.05 8.99 0.15
C PRO A 43 -14.01 10.17 0.30
N LEU A 44 -15.07 9.98 1.09
CA LEU A 44 -15.99 11.06 1.43
C LEU A 44 -15.41 11.92 2.56
N LEU A 45 -15.76 13.21 2.57
CA LEU A 45 -15.38 14.12 3.64
C LEU A 45 -15.91 13.63 5.00
N ALA A 46 -17.15 13.14 5.04
CA ALA A 46 -17.75 12.56 6.24
C ALA A 46 -16.92 11.38 6.79
N ASP A 47 -16.34 10.53 5.93
CA ASP A 47 -15.46 9.44 6.37
C ASP A 47 -14.16 9.97 6.99
N LEU A 48 -13.64 11.10 6.51
CA LEU A 48 -12.45 11.73 7.08
C LEU A 48 -12.76 12.41 8.41
N GLU A 49 -13.92 13.03 8.55
CA GLU A 49 -14.41 13.57 9.81
C GLU A 49 -14.61 12.46 10.85
N ALA A 50 -15.23 11.35 10.47
CA ALA A 50 -15.37 10.17 11.32
C ALA A 50 -14.01 9.61 11.74
N LYS A 51 -13.03 9.54 10.83
CA LYS A 51 -11.66 9.10 11.19
C LYS A 51 -10.96 10.05 12.13
N ARG A 52 -11.15 11.36 11.95
CA ARG A 52 -10.57 12.40 12.81
C ARG A 52 -11.15 12.31 14.22
N THR A 53 -12.46 12.22 14.35
CA THR A 53 -13.16 12.09 15.63
C THR A 53 -12.74 10.81 16.36
N ASN A 54 -12.73 9.66 15.69
CA ASN A 54 -12.25 8.40 16.27
C ASN A 54 -10.81 8.51 16.75
N ARG A 55 -9.93 9.13 15.96
CA ARG A 55 -8.52 9.31 16.34
C ARG A 55 -8.35 10.22 17.56
N ILE A 56 -9.18 11.24 17.70
CA ILE A 56 -9.19 12.10 18.89
C ILE A 56 -9.66 11.29 20.10
N ALA A 57 -10.74 10.52 19.96
CA ALA A 57 -11.26 9.67 21.02
C ALA A 57 -10.22 8.64 21.50
N ASP A 58 -9.52 7.98 20.57
CA ASP A 58 -8.44 7.03 20.90
C ASP A 58 -7.30 7.71 21.68
N LEU A 59 -6.91 8.92 21.27
CA LEU A 59 -5.88 9.69 21.97
C LEU A 59 -6.35 10.13 23.36
N ASP A 60 -7.61 10.52 23.49
CA ASP A 60 -8.23 10.86 24.77
C ASP A 60 -8.26 9.67 25.71
N LEU A 61 -8.60 8.48 25.21
CA LEU A 61 -8.52 7.25 26.00
C LEU A 61 -7.09 6.97 26.48
N LEU A 62 -6.08 7.12 25.62
CA LEU A 62 -4.69 6.90 26.00
C LEU A 62 -4.19 7.92 27.03
N ILE A 63 -4.54 9.20 26.87
CA ILE A 63 -4.19 10.28 27.80
C ILE A 63 -4.87 10.02 29.15
N ASN A 64 -6.17 9.72 29.14
CA ASN A 64 -6.96 9.52 30.35
C ASN A 64 -6.70 8.18 31.05
N SER A 65 -5.99 7.25 30.40
CA SER A 65 -5.65 5.95 30.98
C SER A 65 -4.69 6.05 32.19
N GLY A 66 -4.00 7.19 32.37
CA GLY A 66 -2.98 7.35 33.41
C GLY A 66 -1.72 6.49 33.20
N LYS A 67 -1.64 5.71 32.12
CA LYS A 67 -0.52 4.79 31.84
C LYS A 67 0.74 5.50 31.36
N TYR A 68 0.62 6.75 30.90
CA TYR A 68 1.70 7.50 30.28
C TYR A 68 2.01 8.76 31.08
N GLU A 69 3.29 9.06 31.25
CA GLU A 69 3.77 10.22 32.01
C GLU A 69 4.92 10.93 31.28
N GLY A 70 5.21 12.16 31.72
CA GLY A 70 6.29 13.00 31.20
C GLY A 70 6.27 13.11 29.68
N LYS A 71 7.45 12.97 29.05
CA LYS A 71 7.62 13.12 27.59
C LYS A 71 6.68 12.26 26.74
N LYS A 72 6.25 11.10 27.23
CA LYS A 72 5.32 10.23 26.49
C LYS A 72 3.91 10.79 26.51
N LEU A 73 3.47 11.32 27.65
CA LEU A 73 2.18 11.99 27.78
C LEU A 73 2.17 13.29 26.96
N ASP A 74 3.21 14.10 27.05
CA ASP A 74 3.34 15.35 26.27
C ASP A 74 3.22 15.08 24.76
N ARG A 75 3.80 13.97 24.29
CA ARG A 75 3.69 13.55 22.89
C ARG A 75 2.26 13.21 22.51
N LEU A 76 1.50 12.52 23.37
CA LEU A 76 0.10 12.19 23.11
C LEU A 76 -0.77 13.45 23.04
N ILE A 77 -0.56 14.38 23.97
CA ILE A 77 -1.25 15.68 24.00
C ILE A 77 -0.95 16.47 22.72
N SER A 78 0.34 16.60 22.34
CA SER A 78 0.73 17.28 21.11
C SER A 78 0.16 16.60 19.85
N MET A 79 0.08 15.26 19.83
CA MET A 79 -0.55 14.53 18.73
C MET A 79 -2.04 14.84 18.64
N ARG A 80 -2.74 14.91 19.78
CA ARG A 80 -4.16 15.26 19.84
C ARG A 80 -4.40 16.68 19.32
N GLU A 81 -3.63 17.65 19.81
CA GLU A 81 -3.71 19.04 19.36
C GLU A 81 -3.47 19.17 17.85
N LYS A 82 -2.48 18.46 17.32
CA LYS A 82 -2.24 18.44 15.86
C LYS A 82 -3.47 17.95 15.10
N VAL A 83 -4.12 16.88 15.56
CA VAL A 83 -5.34 16.35 14.91
C VAL A 83 -6.50 17.34 15.04
N LEU A 84 -6.62 18.04 16.17
CA LEU A 84 -7.64 19.08 16.38
C LEU A 84 -7.39 20.36 15.57
N ASN A 85 -6.14 20.72 15.31
CA ASN A 85 -5.81 21.94 14.57
C ASN A 85 -5.61 21.70 13.06
N THR A 86 -5.60 20.45 12.61
CA THR A 86 -5.50 20.14 11.18
C THR A 86 -6.84 20.38 10.49
N GLU A 87 -6.86 21.32 9.55
CA GLU A 87 -7.99 21.53 8.65
C GLU A 87 -8.17 20.33 7.70
N LEU A 88 -9.41 19.90 7.51
CA LEU A 88 -9.73 18.85 6.56
C LEU A 88 -9.87 19.47 5.16
N PRO A 89 -9.36 18.79 4.11
CA PRO A 89 -9.53 19.25 2.74
C PRO A 89 -11.00 19.19 2.34
N SER A 90 -11.43 20.07 1.42
CA SER A 90 -12.77 20.01 0.84
C SER A 90 -12.99 18.73 0.01
N GLN A 91 -14.25 18.36 -0.25
CA GLN A 91 -14.56 17.21 -1.10
C GLN A 91 -13.98 17.36 -2.51
N GLU A 92 -13.96 18.57 -3.06
CA GLU A 92 -13.36 18.87 -4.36
C GLU A 92 -11.85 18.63 -4.36
N GLU A 93 -11.16 19.07 -3.32
CA GLU A 93 -9.74 18.81 -3.17
C GLU A 93 -9.44 17.32 -3.02
N ILE A 94 -10.25 16.59 -2.25
CA ILE A 94 -10.13 15.13 -2.09
C ILE A 94 -10.26 14.44 -3.45
N ASN A 95 -11.27 14.83 -4.23
CA ASN A 95 -11.51 14.31 -5.57
C ASN A 95 -10.33 14.62 -6.51
N LEU A 96 -9.84 15.86 -6.50
CA LEU A 96 -8.70 16.28 -7.31
C LEU A 96 -7.42 15.51 -6.95
N ARG A 97 -7.14 15.35 -5.66
CA ARG A 97 -5.99 14.57 -5.17
C ARG A 97 -6.10 13.10 -5.60
N HIS A 98 -7.29 12.52 -5.51
CA HIS A 98 -7.55 11.16 -5.98
C HIS A 98 -7.29 11.01 -7.48
N GLN A 99 -7.85 11.91 -8.31
CA GLN A 99 -7.65 11.89 -9.76
C GLN A 99 -6.17 12.03 -10.14
N LYS A 100 -5.45 12.98 -9.51
CA LYS A 100 -4.00 13.15 -9.71
C LYS A 100 -3.24 11.87 -9.37
N ARG A 101 -3.59 11.20 -8.27
CA ARG A 101 -2.97 9.94 -7.85
C ARG A 101 -3.21 8.82 -8.86
N ILE A 102 -4.45 8.65 -9.33
CA ILE A 102 -4.79 7.65 -10.35
C ILE A 102 -3.99 7.91 -11.63
N LYS A 103 -3.93 9.17 -12.09
CA LYS A 103 -3.18 9.56 -13.28
C LYS A 103 -1.69 9.21 -13.16
N MET A 104 -1.06 9.54 -12.04
CA MET A 104 0.35 9.21 -11.79
C MET A 104 0.60 7.70 -11.73
N MET A 105 -0.29 6.93 -11.10
CA MET A 105 -0.18 5.47 -11.04
C MET A 105 -0.33 4.84 -12.42
N ASP A 106 -1.28 5.32 -13.22
CA ASP A 106 -1.52 4.87 -14.59
C ASP A 106 -0.31 5.17 -15.50
N GLN A 107 0.25 6.37 -15.40
CA GLN A 107 1.47 6.77 -16.11
C GLN A 107 2.66 5.89 -15.76
N LYS A 108 2.90 5.61 -14.46
CA LYS A 108 3.99 4.72 -14.01
C LYS A 108 3.87 3.30 -14.55
N LEU A 109 2.66 2.79 -14.76
CA LEU A 109 2.43 1.46 -15.36
C LEU A 109 2.66 1.44 -16.88
N LYS A 110 2.52 2.60 -17.53
CA LYS A 110 2.74 2.79 -18.97
C LYS A 110 4.19 3.15 -19.31
N ASP A 111 4.96 3.64 -18.34
CA ASP A 111 6.36 4.06 -18.50
C ASP A 111 7.24 2.92 -19.08
N PRO A 112 7.86 3.14 -20.25
CA PRO A 112 8.80 2.20 -20.86
C PRO A 112 9.98 1.85 -19.96
N MET A 113 10.52 2.76 -19.13
CA MET A 113 11.67 2.46 -18.26
C MET A 113 11.37 1.37 -17.24
N MET A 114 10.12 1.31 -16.76
CA MET A 114 9.64 0.23 -15.87
C MET A 114 9.52 -1.11 -16.61
N ARG A 115 9.24 -1.07 -17.93
CA ARG A 115 9.18 -2.25 -18.81
C ARG A 115 10.56 -2.66 -19.33
N ASP A 116 11.48 -1.72 -19.49
CA ASP A 116 12.83 -1.94 -20.02
C ASP A 116 13.75 -2.52 -18.95
N ARG A 117 13.59 -2.14 -17.67
CA ARG A 117 14.20 -2.92 -16.56
C ARG A 117 13.79 -4.39 -16.60
N LYS A 118 12.52 -4.68 -16.96
CA LYS A 118 12.01 -6.04 -17.14
C LYS A 118 12.63 -6.73 -18.37
N ARG A 119 12.81 -6.03 -19.50
CA ARG A 119 13.53 -6.58 -20.66
C ARG A 119 15.00 -6.89 -20.36
N MET A 120 15.68 -5.98 -19.64
CA MET A 120 17.08 -6.12 -19.26
C MET A 120 17.31 -7.23 -18.22
N GLN A 121 16.42 -7.40 -17.23
CA GLN A 121 16.48 -8.52 -16.29
C GLN A 121 16.25 -9.86 -16.99
N ASN A 122 15.23 -9.96 -17.85
CA ASN A 122 14.93 -11.19 -18.59
C ASN A 122 16.02 -11.58 -19.61
N LYS A 123 16.85 -10.65 -20.04
CA LYS A 123 17.99 -10.93 -20.94
C LYS A 123 19.17 -11.53 -20.17
N LYS A 124 19.44 -11.04 -18.95
CA LYS A 124 20.52 -11.53 -18.09
C LYS A 124 20.29 -12.91 -17.49
N THR A 125 19.04 -13.37 -17.39
CA THR A 125 18.70 -14.71 -16.89
C THR A 125 18.60 -15.77 -17.99
N LYS A 126 18.90 -15.41 -19.24
CA LYS A 126 18.95 -16.32 -20.39
C LYS A 126 20.36 -16.56 -20.93
N GLU A 127 21.36 -15.87 -20.39
CA GLU A 127 22.81 -16.10 -20.60
C GLU A 127 23.35 -16.89 -19.41
#